data_AF-A0A139XI73-F1
#
_entry.id   AF-A0A139XI73-F1
#
_cell.length_a   1.000
_cell.length_b   1.000
_cell.length_c   1.000
_cell.angle_alpha   90.00
_cell.angle_beta   90.00
_cell.angle_gamma   90.00
#
_symmetry.space_group_name_H-M   'P 1'
#
loop_
_entity.id
_entity.type
_entity.pdbx_description
1 polymer ?
#
loop_
_entity_poly.entity_id
_entity_poly.type
_entity_poly.pdbx_seq_one_letter_code
_entity_poly.pdbx_strand_id
1 'polypeptide(L)'
;TVPVPQGGFASVARNVEAKVHAILQKYEQDRDAFDQRPGVKTFVDAVVDSVAPEADFGVPFVSLCEMVMTDLDAECRLEALGKVAENLKATAARVRTSSRPDEGSDAGASGGHDGAGRDVAVTDTTLAGVIKMTEMKVSSIRRRVIPFIRVLLTARFGLILENHLPEKPRFLFPSNIAPPQAPTSAEGYSVEEIHLPSCASPVAALRLFVNRLTAWKNEILAVGNNLEQKWWIEPEDPEEAVREHNRTVLAFEAASATAVFAILSERQKKWNLQELARVERNPQRKTALEEASRILEKCIDEERQQKLSRFSSYTESLLDTARNRVKKKSGPWVTPSDSSHCPELRALMEKSEESPSDEAGAGG
;
A
#
# COMPACT_ATOMS: atom_id res chain seq x y z
N THR A 1 -33.36 -9.96 31.17
CA THR A 1 -34.06 -10.06 29.88
C THR A 1 -33.20 -9.45 28.79
N VAL A 2 -32.96 -10.16 27.68
CA VAL A 2 -32.23 -9.59 26.54
C VAL A 2 -33.17 -8.62 25.81
N PRO A 3 -32.81 -7.33 25.62
CA PRO A 3 -33.71 -6.37 25.00
C PRO A 3 -33.97 -6.71 23.53
N VAL A 4 -35.25 -6.76 23.15
CA VAL A 4 -35.69 -6.89 21.75
C VAL A 4 -35.80 -5.48 21.14
N PRO A 5 -35.28 -5.24 19.93
CA PRO A 5 -35.41 -3.93 19.27
C PRO A 5 -36.87 -3.53 19.07
N GLN A 6 -37.18 -2.24 19.24
CA GLN A 6 -38.49 -1.70 18.87
C GLN A 6 -38.77 -1.99 17.37
N GLY A 7 -39.89 -2.66 17.08
CA GLY A 7 -40.25 -3.10 15.72
C GLY A 7 -39.73 -4.48 15.29
N GLY A 8 -38.98 -5.19 16.14
CA GLY A 8 -38.53 -6.56 15.90
C GLY A 8 -37.35 -6.70 14.92
N PHE A 9 -36.71 -7.86 14.92
CA PHE A 9 -35.46 -8.10 14.15
C PHE A 9 -35.61 -7.97 12.63
N ALA A 10 -36.80 -8.24 12.08
CA ALA A 10 -37.07 -8.07 10.64
C ALA A 10 -37.14 -6.60 10.21
N SER A 11 -37.67 -5.71 11.05
CA SER A 11 -37.65 -4.26 10.81
C SER A 11 -36.21 -3.73 10.82
N VAL A 12 -35.41 -4.18 11.79
CA VAL A 12 -33.99 -3.80 11.86
C VAL A 12 -33.21 -4.32 10.65
N ALA A 13 -33.46 -5.55 10.20
CA ALA A 13 -32.82 -6.09 9.00
C ALA A 13 -33.06 -5.23 7.77
N ARG A 14 -34.32 -4.82 7.52
CA ARG A 14 -34.68 -3.88 6.45
C ARG A 14 -33.99 -2.52 6.59
N ASN A 15 -33.87 -1.99 7.81
CA ASN A 15 -33.16 -0.73 8.05
C ASN A 15 -31.65 -0.84 7.76
N VAL A 16 -31.02 -1.97 8.10
CA VAL A 16 -29.60 -2.18 7.77
C VAL A 16 -29.42 -2.35 6.27
N GLU A 17 -30.28 -3.12 5.61
CA GLU A 17 -30.29 -3.29 4.15
C GLU A 17 -30.43 -1.93 3.43
N ALA A 18 -31.38 -1.09 3.84
CA ALA A 18 -31.56 0.24 3.26
C ALA A 18 -30.29 1.11 3.40
N LYS A 19 -29.59 1.03 4.54
CA LYS A 19 -28.31 1.74 4.74
C LYS A 19 -27.20 1.19 3.86
N VAL A 20 -27.13 -0.13 3.67
CA VAL A 20 -26.17 -0.76 2.76
C VAL A 20 -26.41 -0.26 1.33
N HIS A 21 -27.66 -0.26 0.86
CA HIS A 21 -28.00 0.27 -0.46
C HIS A 21 -27.66 1.75 -0.61
N ALA A 22 -27.93 2.58 0.40
CA ALA A 22 -27.59 3.99 0.35
C ALA A 22 -26.08 4.24 0.22
N ILE A 23 -25.24 3.47 0.95
CA ILE A 23 -23.78 3.54 0.82
C ILE A 23 -23.35 3.12 -0.58
N LEU A 24 -23.90 2.01 -1.09
CA LEU A 24 -23.55 1.51 -2.42
C LEU A 24 -23.95 2.45 -3.53
N GLN A 25 -25.14 3.05 -3.45
CA GLN A 25 -25.60 4.02 -4.43
C GLN A 25 -24.68 5.25 -4.48
N LYS A 26 -24.29 5.77 -3.31
CA LYS A 26 -23.33 6.87 -3.25
C LYS A 26 -21.95 6.45 -3.81
N TYR A 27 -21.44 5.30 -3.38
CA TYR A 27 -20.18 4.76 -3.86
C TYR A 27 -20.17 4.59 -5.39
N GLU A 28 -21.25 4.08 -5.98
CA GLU A 28 -21.38 3.93 -7.43
C GLU A 28 -21.40 5.29 -8.15
N GLN A 29 -22.11 6.29 -7.59
CA GLN A 29 -22.10 7.65 -8.12
C GLN A 29 -20.70 8.29 -8.08
N ASP A 30 -20.03 8.20 -6.93
CA ASP A 30 -18.69 8.77 -6.74
C ASP A 30 -17.70 8.07 -7.69
N ARG A 31 -17.76 6.73 -7.78
CA ARG A 31 -16.94 5.92 -8.69
C ARG A 31 -17.14 6.30 -10.14
N ASP A 32 -18.39 6.41 -10.59
CA ASP A 32 -18.68 6.76 -11.97
C ASP A 32 -18.21 8.19 -12.29
N ALA A 33 -18.28 9.12 -11.33
CA ALA A 33 -17.69 10.45 -11.46
C ALA A 33 -16.15 10.41 -11.57
N PHE A 34 -15.47 9.56 -10.79
CA PHE A 34 -14.02 9.37 -10.89
C PHE A 34 -13.58 8.76 -12.22
N ASP A 35 -14.31 7.76 -12.72
CA ASP A 35 -13.99 7.07 -13.98
C ASP A 35 -14.10 8.00 -15.21
N GLN A 36 -14.80 9.15 -15.06
CA GLN A 36 -14.90 10.20 -16.09
C GLN A 36 -13.86 11.31 -15.97
N ARG A 37 -13.01 11.31 -14.93
CA ARG A 37 -12.00 12.36 -14.74
C ARG A 37 -10.89 12.23 -15.78
N PRO A 38 -10.53 13.32 -16.48
CA PRO A 38 -9.44 13.30 -17.46
C PRO A 38 -8.11 12.85 -16.85
N GLY A 39 -7.34 12.05 -17.59
CA GLY A 39 -5.95 11.71 -17.26
C GLY A 39 -5.75 10.60 -16.22
N VAL A 40 -6.74 10.28 -15.36
CA VAL A 40 -6.59 9.26 -14.30
C VAL A 40 -6.31 7.88 -14.88
N LYS A 41 -7.06 7.46 -15.90
CA LYS A 41 -6.84 6.16 -16.55
C LYS A 41 -5.47 6.09 -17.22
N THR A 42 -5.11 7.12 -18.00
CA THR A 42 -3.80 7.21 -18.67
C THR A 42 -2.66 7.15 -17.66
N PHE A 43 -2.80 7.83 -16.52
CA PHE A 43 -1.82 7.79 -15.43
C PHE A 43 -1.69 6.39 -14.83
N VAL A 44 -2.82 5.74 -14.51
CA VAL A 44 -2.84 4.37 -13.98
C VAL A 44 -2.14 3.41 -14.96
N ASP A 45 -2.50 3.49 -16.24
CA ASP A 45 -1.93 2.63 -17.29
C ASP A 45 -0.41 2.88 -17.44
N ALA A 46 0.04 4.15 -17.44
CA ALA A 46 1.46 4.51 -17.52
C ALA A 46 2.28 3.95 -16.35
N VAL A 47 1.78 4.06 -15.12
CA VAL A 47 2.45 3.53 -13.92
C VAL A 47 2.50 2.00 -13.94
N VAL A 48 1.45 1.34 -14.42
CA VAL A 48 1.42 -0.13 -14.57
C VAL A 48 2.45 -0.59 -15.61
N ASP A 49 2.54 0.12 -16.73
CA ASP A 49 3.45 -0.19 -17.83
C ASP A 49 4.90 0.26 -17.56
N SER A 50 5.17 0.82 -16.37
CA SER A 50 6.50 1.36 -15.99
C SER A 50 7.02 2.41 -16.98
N VAL A 51 6.11 3.14 -17.62
CA VAL A 51 6.44 4.28 -18.47
C VAL A 51 6.70 5.47 -17.55
N ALA A 52 7.88 6.09 -17.70
CA ALA A 52 8.22 7.32 -16.99
C ALA A 52 7.11 8.33 -17.29
N PRO A 53 6.35 8.73 -16.28
CA PRO A 53 5.15 9.47 -16.55
C PRO A 53 5.64 10.94 -16.85
N GLU A 54 4.98 11.72 -17.75
CA GLU A 54 5.21 13.15 -18.08
C GLU A 54 4.92 14.21 -16.98
N ALA A 55 5.72 15.27 -16.86
CA ALA A 55 5.76 16.31 -15.79
C ALA A 55 4.45 16.87 -15.15
N ASP A 56 3.24 16.61 -15.66
CA ASP A 56 1.95 17.09 -15.15
C ASP A 56 1.18 16.06 -14.28
N PHE A 57 1.86 15.37 -13.34
CA PHE A 57 1.21 14.34 -12.50
C PHE A 57 0.34 14.81 -11.35
N GLY A 58 0.45 16.08 -10.95
CA GLY A 58 -0.19 16.55 -9.73
C GLY A 58 -1.69 16.25 -9.73
N VAL A 59 -2.38 16.58 -10.81
CA VAL A 59 -3.85 16.44 -10.92
C VAL A 59 -4.30 14.97 -11.02
N PRO A 60 -3.72 14.12 -11.89
CA PRO A 60 -4.04 12.68 -11.91
C PRO A 60 -3.70 11.95 -10.60
N PHE A 61 -2.60 12.32 -9.93
CA PHE A 61 -2.19 11.73 -8.66
C PHE A 61 -3.18 12.03 -7.54
N VAL A 62 -3.54 13.30 -7.35
CA VAL A 62 -4.54 13.71 -6.34
C VAL A 62 -5.88 13.03 -6.60
N SER A 63 -6.30 12.95 -7.86
CA SER A 63 -7.53 12.23 -8.24
C SER A 63 -7.47 10.74 -7.90
N LEU A 64 -6.32 10.07 -8.06
CA LEU A 64 -6.14 8.68 -7.64
C LEU A 64 -6.24 8.53 -6.11
N CYS A 65 -5.63 9.43 -5.35
CA CYS A 65 -5.73 9.44 -3.88
C CYS A 65 -7.18 9.55 -3.41
N GLU A 66 -7.95 10.48 -4.00
CA GLU A 66 -9.36 10.67 -3.68
C GLU A 66 -10.21 9.43 -4.01
N MET A 67 -9.96 8.81 -5.17
CA MET A 67 -10.65 7.57 -5.56
C MET A 67 -10.35 6.44 -4.56
N VAL A 68 -9.08 6.23 -4.22
CA VAL A 68 -8.66 5.22 -3.22
C VAL A 68 -9.34 5.47 -1.88
N MET A 69 -9.33 6.71 -1.37
CA MET A 69 -9.94 7.02 -0.07
C MET A 69 -11.47 6.90 -0.09
N THR A 70 -12.11 7.13 -1.24
CA THR A 70 -13.55 6.92 -1.42
C THR A 70 -13.91 5.43 -1.37
N ASP A 71 -13.16 4.59 -2.10
CA ASP A 71 -13.32 3.14 -2.07
C ASP A 71 -13.14 2.60 -0.64
N LEU A 72 -12.09 3.04 0.07
CA LEU A 72 -11.81 2.62 1.45
C LEU A 72 -12.85 3.12 2.47
N ASP A 73 -13.38 4.34 2.31
CA ASP A 73 -14.48 4.84 3.15
C ASP A 73 -15.74 4.00 2.97
N ALA A 74 -16.12 3.69 1.72
CA ALA A 74 -17.25 2.82 1.43
C ALA A 74 -17.05 1.40 2.01
N GLU A 75 -15.85 0.83 1.84
CA GLU A 75 -15.47 -0.46 2.45
C GLU A 75 -15.67 -0.42 3.97
N CYS A 76 -15.07 0.55 4.66
CA CYS A 76 -15.12 0.65 6.11
C CYS A 76 -16.54 0.87 6.66
N ARG A 77 -17.38 1.65 5.94
CA ARG A 77 -18.79 1.85 6.32
C ARG A 77 -19.59 0.56 6.18
N LEU A 78 -19.38 -0.19 5.10
CA LEU A 78 -20.03 -1.47 4.88
C LEU A 78 -19.59 -2.50 5.94
N GLU A 79 -18.30 -2.59 6.26
CA GLU A 79 -17.82 -3.45 7.34
C GLU A 79 -18.42 -3.10 8.71
N ALA A 80 -18.52 -1.81 9.03
CA ALA A 80 -19.16 -1.35 10.25
C ALA A 80 -20.64 -1.77 10.32
N LEU A 81 -21.38 -1.66 9.22
CA LEU A 81 -22.76 -2.14 9.13
C LEU A 81 -22.85 -3.67 9.20
N GLY A 82 -21.92 -4.39 8.58
CA GLY A 82 -21.82 -5.85 8.67
C GLY A 82 -21.68 -6.32 10.12
N LYS A 83 -20.76 -5.70 10.88
CA LYS A 83 -20.60 -5.96 12.32
C LYS A 83 -21.87 -5.69 13.13
N VAL A 84 -22.61 -4.62 12.79
CA VAL A 84 -23.91 -4.35 13.40
C VAL A 84 -24.91 -5.46 13.09
N ALA A 85 -24.99 -5.90 11.84
CA ALA A 85 -25.89 -6.99 11.42
C ALA A 85 -25.55 -8.31 12.11
N GLU A 86 -24.27 -8.65 12.26
CA GLU A 86 -23.79 -9.82 13.00
C GLU A 86 -24.19 -9.78 14.49
N ASN A 87 -23.93 -8.64 15.15
CA ASN A 87 -24.31 -8.45 16.55
C ASN A 87 -25.82 -8.57 16.78
N LEU A 88 -26.62 -8.06 15.83
CA LEU A 88 -28.07 -8.20 15.85
C LEU A 88 -28.52 -9.65 15.64
N LYS A 89 -27.88 -10.38 14.71
CA LYS A 89 -28.14 -11.80 14.46
C LYS A 89 -27.82 -12.64 15.70
N ALA A 90 -26.69 -12.39 16.35
CA ALA A 90 -26.31 -13.04 17.61
C ALA A 90 -27.31 -12.72 18.74
N THR A 91 -27.77 -11.48 18.82
CA THR A 91 -28.80 -11.06 19.79
C THR A 91 -30.13 -11.77 19.52
N ALA A 92 -30.56 -11.88 18.26
CA ALA A 92 -31.76 -12.62 17.88
C ALA A 92 -31.67 -14.10 18.26
N ALA A 93 -30.50 -14.73 18.06
CA ALA A 93 -30.26 -16.11 18.46
C ALA A 93 -30.38 -16.29 19.99
N ARG A 94 -29.76 -15.39 20.78
CA ARG A 94 -29.86 -15.40 22.25
C ARG A 94 -31.29 -15.24 22.75
N VAL A 95 -32.07 -14.35 22.14
CA VAL A 95 -33.49 -14.16 22.48
C VAL A 95 -34.25 -15.47 22.22
N ARG A 96 -34.09 -16.08 21.05
CA ARG A 96 -34.74 -17.37 20.72
C ARG A 96 -34.37 -18.49 21.70
N THR A 97 -33.11 -18.58 22.11
CA THR A 97 -32.68 -19.58 23.11
C THR A 97 -33.24 -19.29 24.50
N SER A 98 -33.36 -18.02 24.90
CA SER A 98 -33.94 -17.63 26.21
C SER A 98 -35.46 -17.70 26.26
N SER A 99 -36.12 -17.73 25.09
CA SER A 99 -37.58 -17.85 24.96
C SER A 99 -38.03 -19.30 24.71
N ARG A 100 -37.10 -20.26 24.67
CA ARG A 100 -37.47 -21.68 24.73
C ARG A 100 -38.02 -21.96 26.14
N PRO A 101 -39.25 -22.48 26.27
CA PRO A 101 -39.72 -22.94 27.56
C PRO A 101 -38.79 -24.05 28.05
N ASP A 102 -38.45 -24.04 29.34
CA ASP A 102 -37.90 -25.23 30.00
C ASP A 102 -38.89 -26.37 29.73
N GLU A 103 -38.43 -27.42 29.05
CA GLU A 103 -39.13 -28.70 28.99
C GLU A 103 -39.09 -29.31 30.40
N GLY A 104 -39.96 -28.79 31.25
CA GLY A 104 -39.95 -29.06 32.69
C GLY A 104 -41.07 -28.37 33.44
N SER A 105 -42.25 -28.24 32.85
CA SER A 105 -43.49 -28.09 33.63
C SER A 105 -44.71 -28.43 32.78
N ASP A 106 -45.29 -29.60 33.05
CA ASP A 106 -46.70 -29.89 32.75
C ASP A 106 -47.60 -28.81 33.36
N ALA A 107 -48.43 -28.18 32.53
CA ALA A 107 -49.79 -27.75 32.88
C ALA A 107 -50.45 -27.14 31.64
N GLY A 108 -51.50 -27.81 31.14
CA GLY A 108 -52.20 -27.42 29.93
C GLY A 108 -53.09 -26.19 30.06
N ALA A 109 -53.41 -25.60 28.91
CA ALA A 109 -54.70 -24.99 28.63
C ALA A 109 -54.84 -24.84 27.10
N SER A 110 -55.89 -25.47 26.57
CA SER A 110 -56.39 -25.32 25.21
C SER A 110 -56.99 -23.93 24.99
N GLY A 111 -56.87 -23.41 23.77
CA GLY A 111 -57.58 -22.19 23.36
C GLY A 111 -57.03 -21.59 22.08
N GLY A 112 -57.45 -22.12 20.93
CA GLY A 112 -57.24 -21.47 19.64
C GLY A 112 -58.26 -20.36 19.40
N HIS A 113 -57.81 -19.25 18.80
CA HIS A 113 -58.62 -18.57 17.81
C HIS A 113 -57.74 -17.82 16.81
N ASP A 114 -58.13 -17.94 15.56
CA ASP A 114 -57.46 -17.49 14.35
C ASP A 114 -57.34 -15.97 14.27
N GLY A 115 -56.17 -15.53 13.81
CA GLY A 115 -55.92 -14.17 13.35
C GLY A 115 -55.16 -14.23 12.03
N ALA A 116 -55.86 -14.58 10.95
CA ALA A 116 -55.37 -14.50 9.58
C ALA A 116 -55.12 -13.03 9.21
N GLY A 117 -53.89 -12.55 9.47
CA GLY A 117 -53.40 -11.24 9.09
C GLY A 117 -52.48 -11.35 7.88
N ARG A 118 -53.03 -11.08 6.69
CA ARG A 118 -52.36 -10.72 5.42
C ARG A 118 -50.87 -11.04 5.34
N ASP A 119 -50.53 -12.12 4.64
CA ASP A 119 -49.27 -12.26 3.92
C ASP A 119 -49.17 -11.15 2.87
N VAL A 120 -48.68 -9.99 3.28
CA VAL A 120 -47.95 -9.13 2.37
C VAL A 120 -46.68 -9.92 2.08
N ALA A 121 -46.43 -10.24 0.82
CA ALA A 121 -45.16 -10.80 0.37
C ALA A 121 -44.05 -9.76 0.64
N VAL A 122 -43.65 -9.66 1.90
CA VAL A 122 -42.43 -9.02 2.34
C VAL A 122 -41.36 -9.99 1.88
N THR A 123 -40.55 -9.59 0.91
CA THR A 123 -39.27 -10.26 0.69
C THR A 123 -38.57 -10.26 2.06
N ASP A 124 -38.54 -11.40 2.74
CA ASP A 124 -38.05 -11.50 4.11
C ASP A 124 -36.55 -11.23 4.11
N THR A 125 -36.18 -9.96 4.19
CA THR A 125 -34.81 -9.52 4.38
C THR A 125 -34.34 -10.09 5.70
N THR A 126 -33.59 -11.18 5.63
CA THR A 126 -32.97 -11.78 6.81
C THR A 126 -31.66 -11.06 7.12
N LEU A 127 -31.31 -10.94 8.41
CA LEU A 127 -29.99 -10.45 8.82
C LEU A 127 -28.85 -11.25 8.17
N ALA A 128 -29.06 -12.55 7.92
CA ALA A 128 -28.09 -13.39 7.22
C ALA A 128 -27.91 -12.99 5.74
N GLY A 129 -29.01 -12.65 5.05
CA GLY A 129 -28.96 -12.13 3.68
C GLY A 129 -28.22 -10.81 3.58
N VAL A 130 -28.48 -9.88 4.52
CA VAL A 130 -27.80 -8.58 4.58
C VAL A 130 -26.30 -8.73 4.85
N ILE A 131 -25.90 -9.62 5.76
CA ILE A 131 -24.48 -9.92 6.02
C ILE A 131 -23.80 -10.42 4.74
N LYS A 132 -24.38 -11.44 4.08
CA LYS A 132 -23.82 -12.00 2.84
C LYS A 132 -23.71 -10.96 1.73
N MET A 133 -24.74 -10.11 1.55
CA MET A 133 -24.70 -9.02 0.59
C MET A 133 -23.56 -8.04 0.89
N THR A 134 -23.41 -7.66 2.16
CA THR A 134 -22.37 -6.74 2.62
C THR A 134 -20.98 -7.31 2.37
N GLU A 135 -20.74 -8.58 2.74
CA GLU A 135 -19.45 -9.28 2.51
C GLU A 135 -19.08 -9.35 1.02
N MET A 136 -20.05 -9.68 0.15
CA MET A 136 -19.83 -9.73 -1.29
C MET A 136 -19.44 -8.35 -1.85
N LYS A 137 -20.08 -7.28 -1.37
CA LYS A 137 -19.82 -5.92 -1.83
C LYS A 137 -18.49 -5.38 -1.30
N VAL A 138 -18.17 -5.60 -0.03
CA VAL A 138 -16.83 -5.33 0.54
C VAL A 138 -15.75 -6.04 -0.27
N SER A 139 -15.95 -7.32 -0.59
CA SER A 139 -15.00 -8.08 -1.41
C SER A 139 -14.85 -7.52 -2.82
N SER A 140 -15.92 -7.00 -3.42
CA SER A 140 -15.88 -6.36 -4.73
C SER A 140 -15.11 -5.03 -4.71
N ILE A 141 -15.32 -4.21 -3.68
CA ILE A 141 -14.61 -2.94 -3.50
C ILE A 141 -13.11 -3.21 -3.30
N ARG A 142 -12.76 -4.16 -2.43
CA ARG A 142 -11.37 -4.57 -2.18
C ARG A 142 -10.61 -4.96 -3.45
N ARG A 143 -11.27 -5.71 -4.35
CA ARG A 143 -10.65 -6.13 -5.62
C ARG A 143 -10.32 -4.96 -6.54
N ARG A 144 -11.06 -3.84 -6.43
CA ARG A 144 -10.80 -2.61 -7.19
C ARG A 144 -9.74 -1.74 -6.51
N VAL A 145 -9.84 -1.52 -5.20
CA VAL A 145 -9.00 -0.55 -4.50
C VAL A 145 -7.55 -1.01 -4.32
N ILE A 146 -7.29 -2.30 -4.10
CA ILE A 146 -5.93 -2.82 -3.85
C ILE A 146 -4.98 -2.55 -5.04
N PRO A 147 -5.38 -2.80 -6.31
CA PRO A 147 -4.60 -2.38 -7.47
C PRO A 147 -4.30 -0.87 -7.50
N PHE A 148 -5.26 -0.02 -7.17
CA PHE A 148 -5.05 1.43 -7.16
C PHE A 148 -4.10 1.89 -6.06
N ILE A 149 -4.16 1.29 -4.87
CA ILE A 149 -3.17 1.54 -3.81
C ILE A 149 -1.76 1.15 -4.29
N ARG A 150 -1.64 0.06 -5.07
CA ARG A 150 -0.35 -0.35 -5.64
C ARG A 150 0.16 0.68 -6.63
N VAL A 151 -0.69 1.16 -7.52
CA VAL A 151 -0.35 2.23 -8.47
C VAL A 151 0.08 3.49 -7.72
N LEU A 152 -0.65 3.89 -6.68
CA LEU A 152 -0.33 5.05 -5.88
C LEU A 152 1.06 4.95 -5.24
N LEU A 153 1.37 3.84 -4.57
CA LEU A 153 2.68 3.62 -3.98
C LEU A 153 3.79 3.56 -5.05
N THR A 154 3.53 2.90 -6.18
CA THR A 154 4.48 2.82 -7.31
C THR A 154 4.78 4.18 -7.90
N ALA A 155 3.77 5.04 -8.08
CA ALA A 155 3.98 6.39 -8.54
C ALA A 155 4.88 7.18 -7.57
N ARG A 156 4.59 7.13 -6.26
CA ARG A 156 5.40 7.83 -5.25
C ARG A 156 6.85 7.36 -5.25
N PHE A 157 7.10 6.05 -5.15
CA PHE A 157 8.49 5.59 -5.13
C PHE A 157 9.18 5.74 -6.48
N GLY A 158 8.46 5.69 -7.61
CA GLY A 158 9.00 5.96 -8.94
C GLY A 158 9.56 7.37 -9.04
N LEU A 159 8.80 8.38 -8.59
CA LEU A 159 9.26 9.77 -8.52
C LEU A 159 10.54 9.92 -7.69
N ILE A 160 10.62 9.21 -6.55
CA ILE A 160 11.81 9.20 -5.69
C ILE A 160 13.00 8.59 -6.41
N LEU A 161 12.81 7.45 -7.10
CA LEU A 161 13.86 6.76 -7.85
C LEU A 161 14.45 7.64 -8.96
N GLU A 162 13.60 8.43 -9.63
CA GLU A 162 14.01 9.26 -10.77
C GLU A 162 14.64 10.59 -10.35
N ASN A 163 14.15 11.21 -9.28
CA ASN A 163 14.46 12.62 -8.99
C ASN A 163 15.18 12.86 -7.66
N HIS A 164 15.13 11.92 -6.73
CA HIS A 164 15.54 12.14 -5.34
C HIS A 164 16.53 11.10 -4.82
N LEU A 165 17.08 10.23 -5.68
CA LEU A 165 18.12 9.31 -5.24
C LEU A 165 19.44 10.06 -5.00
N PRO A 166 20.13 9.78 -3.87
CA PRO A 166 21.51 10.16 -3.72
C PRO A 166 22.38 9.39 -4.72
N GLU A 167 23.58 9.92 -4.99
CA GLU A 167 24.54 9.25 -5.86
C GLU A 167 24.78 7.80 -5.41
N LYS A 168 24.91 6.89 -6.38
CA LYS A 168 25.22 5.49 -6.08
C LYS A 168 26.51 5.40 -5.27
N PRO A 169 26.59 4.50 -4.28
CA PRO A 169 27.75 4.44 -3.41
C PRO A 169 28.97 3.98 -4.21
N ARG A 170 30.12 4.54 -3.87
CA ARG A 170 31.42 4.01 -4.27
C ARG A 170 31.88 2.93 -3.30
N PHE A 171 32.65 1.97 -3.81
CA PHE A 171 33.14 0.82 -3.05
C PHE A 171 34.65 0.82 -2.99
N LEU A 172 35.19 0.65 -1.79
CA LEU A 172 36.62 0.43 -1.56
C LEU A 172 36.78 -0.95 -0.95
N PHE A 173 37.51 -1.81 -1.64
CA PHE A 173 37.83 -3.15 -1.15
C PHE A 173 39.21 -3.15 -0.49
N PRO A 174 39.34 -3.68 0.74
CA PRO A 174 40.63 -4.02 1.31
C PRO A 174 41.49 -4.86 0.35
N SER A 175 42.81 -4.65 0.34
CA SER A 175 43.72 -5.26 -0.63
C SER A 175 43.68 -6.80 -0.64
N ASN A 176 43.35 -7.43 0.49
CA ASN A 176 43.22 -8.88 0.61
C ASN A 176 41.92 -9.46 0.01
N ILE A 177 40.96 -8.61 -0.38
CA ILE A 177 39.70 -9.03 -1.00
C ILE A 177 39.43 -8.33 -2.35
N ALA A 178 40.18 -7.29 -2.68
CA ALA A 178 40.05 -6.55 -3.93
C ALA A 178 40.26 -7.45 -5.17
N PRO A 179 39.59 -7.15 -6.30
CA PRO A 179 39.92 -7.77 -7.57
C PRO A 179 41.32 -7.32 -8.05
N PRO A 180 42.02 -8.15 -8.83
CA PRO A 180 43.41 -7.93 -9.23
C PRO A 180 43.65 -6.66 -10.06
N GLN A 181 42.61 -6.14 -10.73
CA GLN A 181 42.65 -4.84 -11.43
C GLN A 181 41.99 -3.77 -10.56
N ALA A 182 42.58 -3.48 -9.41
CA ALA A 182 42.05 -2.42 -8.55
C ALA A 182 42.35 -1.04 -9.12
N PRO A 183 41.34 -0.13 -9.16
CA PRO A 183 41.58 1.24 -9.54
C PRO A 183 42.61 1.81 -8.57
N THR A 184 43.61 2.47 -9.14
CA THR A 184 44.64 3.19 -8.39
C THR A 184 44.13 4.50 -7.79
N SER A 185 42.91 4.93 -8.16
CA SER A 185 42.29 6.14 -7.62
C SER A 185 41.69 5.90 -6.22
N ALA A 186 41.74 6.94 -5.38
CA ALA A 186 41.12 6.92 -4.05
C ALA A 186 39.57 6.93 -4.11
N GLU A 187 38.98 7.11 -5.31
CA GLU A 187 37.53 7.23 -5.52
C GLU A 187 36.79 5.87 -5.43
N GLY A 188 37.50 4.75 -5.57
CA GLY A 188 36.92 3.40 -5.51
C GLY A 188 36.11 3.00 -6.74
N TYR A 189 35.51 1.81 -6.69
CA TYR A 189 34.72 1.24 -7.78
C TYR A 189 33.31 1.82 -7.78
N SER A 190 32.76 2.11 -8.97
CA SER A 190 31.31 2.21 -9.14
C SER A 190 30.64 0.85 -8.95
N VAL A 191 29.34 0.84 -8.65
CA VAL A 191 28.53 -0.40 -8.59
C VAL A 191 28.73 -1.23 -9.86
N GLU A 192 28.82 -0.55 -11.00
CA GLU A 192 28.88 -1.12 -12.33
C GLU A 192 30.19 -1.84 -12.65
N GLU A 193 31.30 -1.33 -12.14
CA GLU A 193 32.67 -1.82 -12.38
C GLU A 193 33.02 -3.08 -11.56
N ILE A 194 32.26 -3.37 -10.49
CA ILE A 194 32.60 -4.46 -9.59
C ILE A 194 32.39 -5.80 -10.30
N HIS A 195 33.48 -6.57 -10.43
CA HIS A 195 33.45 -7.95 -10.88
C HIS A 195 33.76 -8.90 -9.72
N LEU A 196 32.71 -9.26 -8.97
CA LEU A 196 32.81 -10.13 -7.79
C LEU A 196 33.58 -11.45 -8.04
N PRO A 197 33.41 -12.15 -9.18
CA PRO A 197 34.14 -13.39 -9.43
C PRO A 197 35.65 -13.22 -9.58
N SER A 198 36.17 -12.00 -9.76
CA SER A 198 37.61 -11.74 -9.82
C SER A 198 38.22 -11.43 -8.44
N CYS A 199 37.40 -11.18 -7.42
CA CYS A 199 37.89 -10.86 -6.07
C CYS A 199 38.60 -12.06 -5.44
N ALA A 200 39.67 -11.81 -4.67
CA ALA A 200 40.37 -12.88 -3.95
C ALA A 200 39.44 -13.67 -3.01
N SER A 201 38.49 -12.98 -2.36
CA SER A 201 37.41 -13.58 -1.58
C SER A 201 36.03 -13.05 -2.03
N PRO A 202 35.28 -13.79 -2.87
CA PRO A 202 33.97 -13.37 -3.38
C PRO A 202 32.94 -13.19 -2.26
N VAL A 203 32.99 -14.05 -1.23
CA VAL A 203 32.08 -13.97 -0.08
C VAL A 203 32.34 -12.70 0.74
N ALA A 204 33.59 -12.39 1.06
CA ALA A 204 33.92 -11.20 1.84
C ALA A 204 33.62 -9.92 1.04
N ALA A 205 33.97 -9.91 -0.26
CA ALA A 205 33.63 -8.80 -1.15
C ALA A 205 32.11 -8.59 -1.24
N LEU A 206 31.33 -9.67 -1.35
CA LEU A 206 29.86 -9.59 -1.43
C LEU A 206 29.26 -9.02 -0.15
N ARG A 207 29.75 -9.45 1.02
CA ARG A 207 29.29 -8.91 2.31
C ARG A 207 29.57 -7.42 2.43
N LEU A 208 30.75 -6.97 2.03
CA LEU A 208 31.08 -5.55 2.01
C LEU A 208 30.18 -4.78 1.03
N PHE A 209 29.96 -5.35 -0.16
CA PHE A 209 29.07 -4.78 -1.17
C PHE A 209 27.64 -4.59 -0.63
N VAL A 210 27.06 -5.64 -0.04
CA VAL A 210 25.73 -5.60 0.57
C VAL A 210 25.68 -4.60 1.72
N ASN A 211 26.67 -4.60 2.62
CA ASN A 211 26.72 -3.64 3.74
C ASN A 211 26.73 -2.18 3.26
N ARG A 212 27.45 -1.89 2.18
CA ARG A 212 27.51 -0.54 1.62
C ARG A 212 26.20 -0.15 0.93
N LEU A 213 25.53 -1.09 0.25
CA LEU A 213 24.17 -0.86 -0.26
C LEU A 213 23.18 -0.61 0.88
N THR A 214 23.28 -1.32 2.00
CA THR A 214 22.45 -1.06 3.20
C THR A 214 22.70 0.33 3.76
N ALA A 215 23.95 0.79 3.81
CA ALA A 215 24.25 2.16 4.22
C ALA A 215 23.62 3.19 3.27
N TRP A 216 23.68 2.94 1.96
CA TRP A 216 23.07 3.81 0.95
C TRP A 216 21.53 3.87 1.06
N LYS A 217 20.86 2.77 1.47
CA LYS A 217 19.42 2.83 1.79
C LYS A 217 19.12 3.86 2.88
N ASN A 218 19.96 3.97 3.90
CA ASN A 218 19.78 4.96 4.96
C ASN A 218 20.00 6.39 4.44
N GLU A 219 20.90 6.58 3.47
CA GLU A 219 21.09 7.87 2.79
C GLU A 219 19.83 8.27 2.00
N ILE A 220 19.18 7.31 1.31
CA ILE A 220 17.89 7.54 0.63
C ILE A 220 16.81 7.97 1.64
N LEU A 221 16.72 7.30 2.80
CA LEU A 221 15.77 7.68 3.84
C LEU A 221 16.05 9.08 4.42
N ALA A 222 17.32 9.46 4.54
CA ALA A 222 17.71 10.79 4.98
C ALA A 222 17.30 11.88 3.97
N VAL A 223 17.30 11.59 2.66
CA VAL A 223 16.72 12.50 1.65
C VAL A 223 15.23 12.72 1.93
N GLY A 224 14.48 11.68 2.27
CA GLY A 224 13.07 11.80 2.66
C GLY A 224 12.86 12.75 3.83
N ASN A 225 13.66 12.62 4.89
CA ASN A 225 13.62 13.53 6.05
C ASN A 225 13.90 14.99 5.65
N ASN A 226 14.88 15.22 4.76
CA ASN A 226 15.21 16.55 4.27
C ASN A 226 14.08 17.16 3.41
N LEU A 227 13.40 16.33 2.63
CA LEU A 227 12.25 16.75 1.84
C LEU A 227 11.07 17.10 2.75
N GLU A 228 10.78 16.27 3.75
CA GLU A 228 9.72 16.54 4.73
C GLU A 228 9.93 17.87 5.45
N GLN A 229 11.15 18.17 5.92
CA GLN A 229 11.46 19.43 6.61
C GLN A 229 11.16 20.69 5.79
N LYS A 230 11.17 20.59 4.46
CA LYS A 230 11.03 21.74 3.55
C LYS A 230 9.65 21.85 2.90
N TRP A 231 9.08 20.71 2.49
CA TRP A 231 7.90 20.68 1.62
C TRP A 231 6.66 20.04 2.27
N TRP A 232 6.81 19.36 3.41
CA TRP A 232 5.67 18.78 4.09
C TRP A 232 4.96 19.83 4.96
N ILE A 233 3.63 19.88 4.85
CA ILE A 233 2.79 20.65 5.76
C ILE A 233 2.00 19.67 6.62
N GLU A 234 2.10 19.86 7.94
CA GLU A 234 1.47 19.01 8.93
C GLU A 234 -0.07 19.07 8.82
N PRO A 235 -0.76 17.93 8.70
CA PRO A 235 -2.21 17.85 8.84
C PRO A 235 -2.69 18.37 10.21
N GLU A 236 -3.82 19.07 10.23
CA GLU A 236 -4.40 19.62 11.48
C GLU A 236 -4.77 18.53 12.52
N ASP A 237 -5.14 17.32 12.07
CA ASP A 237 -5.40 16.18 12.95
C ASP A 237 -4.06 15.48 13.28
N PRO A 238 -3.58 15.51 14.54
CA PRO A 238 -2.28 14.96 14.90
C PRO A 238 -2.16 13.44 14.65
N GLU A 239 -3.27 12.70 14.79
CA GLU A 239 -3.25 11.27 14.48
C GLU A 239 -3.10 11.04 12.97
N GLU A 240 -3.65 11.93 12.15
CA GLU A 240 -3.52 11.87 10.70
C GLU A 240 -2.14 12.32 10.23
N ALA A 241 -1.55 13.33 10.90
CA ALA A 241 -0.17 13.73 10.68
C ALA A 241 0.80 12.56 10.82
N VAL A 242 0.65 11.76 11.89
CA VAL A 242 1.44 10.54 12.08
C VAL A 242 1.22 9.52 10.96
N ARG A 243 -0.03 9.32 10.51
CA ARG A 243 -0.34 8.37 9.43
C ARG A 243 0.21 8.82 8.08
N GLU A 244 0.13 10.11 7.75
CA GLU A 244 0.71 10.69 6.53
C GLU A 244 2.24 10.62 6.55
N HIS A 245 2.88 11.02 7.65
CA HIS A 245 4.33 10.87 7.83
C HIS A 245 4.75 9.41 7.60
N ASN A 246 4.06 8.45 8.23
CA ASN A 246 4.33 7.03 8.02
C ASN A 246 4.18 6.60 6.55
N ARG A 247 3.18 7.13 5.82
CA ARG A 247 3.01 6.85 4.39
C ARG A 247 4.17 7.40 3.56
N THR A 248 4.70 8.57 3.89
CA THR A 248 5.88 9.13 3.23
C THR A 248 7.13 8.29 3.51
N VAL A 249 7.39 7.94 4.77
CA VAL A 249 8.47 7.01 5.14
C VAL A 249 8.38 5.70 4.35
N LEU A 250 7.19 5.10 4.28
CA LEU A 250 6.96 3.86 3.53
C LEU A 250 7.25 3.99 2.02
N ALA A 251 7.00 5.15 1.42
CA ALA A 251 7.33 5.42 0.02
C ALA A 251 8.86 5.46 -0.19
N PHE A 252 9.60 6.12 0.69
CA PHE A 252 11.07 6.14 0.64
C PHE A 252 11.68 4.76 0.93
N GLU A 253 11.12 4.01 1.88
CA GLU A 253 11.53 2.63 2.14
C GLU A 253 11.28 1.74 0.92
N ALA A 254 10.13 1.87 0.25
CA ALA A 254 9.82 1.15 -0.99
C ALA A 254 10.76 1.53 -2.14
N ALA A 255 11.11 2.81 -2.27
CA ALA A 255 12.11 3.30 -3.23
C ALA A 255 13.47 2.68 -2.95
N SER A 256 13.95 2.74 -1.70
CA SER A 256 15.25 2.19 -1.31
C SER A 256 15.37 0.69 -1.57
N ALA A 257 14.33 -0.09 -1.21
CA ALA A 257 14.28 -1.52 -1.47
C ALA A 257 14.24 -1.82 -2.97
N THR A 258 13.53 -1.01 -3.75
CA THR A 258 13.47 -1.16 -5.22
C THR A 258 14.80 -0.85 -5.88
N ALA A 259 15.49 0.21 -5.48
CA ALA A 259 16.82 0.58 -6.00
C ALA A 259 17.86 -0.52 -5.73
N VAL A 260 17.93 -1.01 -4.48
CA VAL A 260 18.87 -2.07 -4.11
C VAL A 260 18.52 -3.39 -4.77
N PHE A 261 17.22 -3.75 -4.84
CA PHE A 261 16.76 -4.93 -5.56
C PHE A 261 17.19 -4.91 -7.03
N ALA A 262 17.06 -3.76 -7.71
CA ALA A 262 17.45 -3.61 -9.11
C ALA A 262 18.96 -3.83 -9.29
N ILE A 263 19.78 -3.21 -8.44
CA ILE A 263 21.24 -3.39 -8.44
C ILE A 263 21.60 -4.86 -8.24
N LEU A 264 21.10 -5.50 -7.17
CA LEU A 264 21.43 -6.88 -6.84
C LEU A 264 20.98 -7.85 -7.94
N SER A 265 19.79 -7.66 -8.50
CA SER A 265 19.27 -8.49 -9.60
C SER A 265 20.09 -8.34 -10.87
N GLU A 266 20.53 -7.13 -11.20
CA GLU A 266 21.44 -6.89 -12.32
C GLU A 266 22.80 -7.57 -12.07
N ARG A 267 23.36 -7.45 -10.87
CA ARG A 267 24.63 -8.08 -10.48
C ARG A 267 24.53 -9.60 -10.50
N GLN A 268 23.42 -10.19 -10.06
CA GLN A 268 23.20 -11.64 -10.13
C GLN A 268 23.33 -12.16 -11.56
N LYS A 269 22.69 -11.48 -12.52
CA LYS A 269 22.77 -11.81 -13.94
C LYS A 269 24.18 -11.65 -14.48
N LYS A 270 24.85 -10.53 -14.16
CA LYS A 270 26.20 -10.21 -14.66
C LYS A 270 27.29 -11.12 -14.10
N TRP A 271 27.28 -11.37 -12.79
CA TRP A 271 28.32 -12.17 -12.14
C TRP A 271 28.11 -13.67 -12.34
N ASN A 272 26.86 -14.12 -12.52
CA ASN A 272 26.50 -15.51 -12.83
C ASN A 272 27.26 -16.55 -11.96
N LEU A 273 27.30 -16.29 -10.65
CA LEU A 273 28.18 -17.00 -9.71
C LEU A 273 27.94 -18.50 -9.68
N GLN A 274 26.67 -18.92 -9.78
CA GLN A 274 26.29 -20.33 -9.77
C GLN A 274 26.83 -21.08 -10.98
N GLU A 275 26.79 -20.48 -12.17
CA GLU A 275 27.33 -21.11 -13.38
C GLU A 275 28.87 -21.15 -13.34
N LEU A 276 29.50 -20.07 -12.88
CA LEU A 276 30.95 -20.05 -12.69
C LEU A 276 31.41 -21.13 -11.70
N ALA A 277 30.66 -21.36 -10.62
CA ALA A 277 30.95 -22.43 -9.67
C ALA A 277 30.86 -23.83 -10.28
N ARG A 278 29.96 -24.07 -11.25
CA ARG A 278 29.81 -25.39 -11.90
C ARG A 278 31.04 -25.79 -12.70
N VAL A 279 31.69 -24.84 -13.36
CA VAL A 279 32.87 -25.07 -14.21
C VAL A 279 34.20 -24.88 -13.47
N GLU A 280 34.17 -24.41 -12.22
CA GLU A 280 35.35 -24.19 -11.39
C GLU A 280 36.00 -25.51 -10.97
N ARG A 281 37.31 -25.61 -11.20
CA ARG A 281 38.11 -26.81 -10.90
C ARG A 281 38.71 -26.77 -9.49
N ASN A 282 38.96 -25.58 -8.94
CA ASN A 282 39.45 -25.42 -7.58
C ASN A 282 38.30 -25.61 -6.57
N PRO A 283 38.33 -26.66 -5.72
CA PRO A 283 37.24 -26.95 -4.78
C PRO A 283 36.95 -25.80 -3.80
N GLN A 284 37.99 -25.13 -3.29
CA GLN A 284 37.83 -24.01 -2.36
C GLN A 284 37.16 -22.82 -3.03
N ARG A 285 37.58 -22.52 -4.26
CA ARG A 285 37.01 -21.43 -5.05
C ARG A 285 35.56 -21.71 -5.43
N LYS A 286 35.26 -22.95 -5.82
CA LYS A 286 33.91 -23.43 -6.10
C LYS A 286 32.98 -23.20 -4.91
N THR A 287 33.34 -23.70 -3.73
CA THR A 287 32.54 -23.51 -2.51
C THR A 287 32.33 -22.03 -2.19
N ALA A 288 33.35 -21.19 -2.38
CA ALA A 288 33.23 -19.74 -2.15
C ALA A 288 32.24 -19.06 -3.13
N LEU A 289 32.23 -19.47 -4.40
CA LEU A 289 31.29 -18.96 -5.41
C LEU A 289 29.85 -19.44 -5.15
N GLU A 290 29.66 -20.71 -4.76
CA GLU A 290 28.35 -21.26 -4.37
C GLU A 290 27.78 -20.55 -3.15
N GLU A 291 28.61 -20.31 -2.12
CA GLU A 291 28.23 -19.55 -0.94
C GLU A 291 27.86 -18.10 -1.29
N ALA A 292 28.67 -17.43 -2.11
CA ALA A 292 28.38 -16.07 -2.55
C ALA A 292 27.07 -16.00 -3.36
N SER A 293 26.79 -16.99 -4.23
CA SER A 293 25.51 -17.08 -4.96
C SER A 293 24.34 -17.17 -3.98
N ARG A 294 24.42 -18.06 -2.98
CA ARG A 294 23.36 -18.25 -1.99
C ARG A 294 23.09 -17.00 -1.16
N ILE A 295 24.15 -16.29 -0.75
CA ILE A 295 24.03 -15.02 -0.02
C ILE A 295 23.36 -13.97 -0.92
N LEU A 296 23.78 -13.85 -2.18
CA LEU A 296 23.21 -12.88 -3.12
C LEU A 296 21.72 -13.15 -3.37
N GLU A 297 21.35 -14.40 -3.61
CA GLU A 297 19.95 -14.83 -3.75
C GLU A 297 19.13 -14.46 -2.52
N LYS A 298 19.65 -14.74 -1.32
CA LYS A 298 18.99 -14.39 -0.06
C LYS A 298 18.79 -12.88 0.06
N CYS A 299 19.79 -12.06 -0.25
CA CYS A 299 19.66 -10.60 -0.20
C CYS A 299 18.63 -10.08 -1.22
N ILE A 300 18.57 -10.65 -2.42
CA ILE A 300 17.55 -10.30 -3.42
C ILE A 300 16.14 -10.63 -2.91
N ASP A 301 15.97 -11.81 -2.30
CA ASP A 301 14.69 -12.22 -1.73
C ASP A 301 14.31 -11.36 -0.52
N GLU A 302 15.27 -10.99 0.34
CA GLU A 302 15.05 -10.05 1.45
C GLU A 302 14.51 -8.70 0.94
N GLU A 303 15.12 -8.11 -0.09
CA GLU A 303 14.61 -6.85 -0.67
C GLU A 303 13.24 -7.01 -1.36
N ARG A 304 12.98 -8.16 -2.01
CA ARG A 304 11.65 -8.47 -2.55
C ARG A 304 10.60 -8.52 -1.42
N GLN A 305 10.91 -9.16 -0.30
CA GLN A 305 10.01 -9.23 0.85
C GLN A 305 9.81 -7.86 1.49
N GLN A 306 10.84 -7.02 1.56
CA GLN A 306 10.71 -5.64 2.03
C GLN A 306 9.69 -4.87 1.16
N LYS A 307 9.79 -4.93 -0.17
CA LYS A 307 8.83 -4.28 -1.07
C LYS A 307 7.38 -4.72 -0.81
N LEU A 308 7.15 -6.02 -0.65
CA LEU A 308 5.82 -6.55 -0.34
C LEU A 308 5.33 -6.07 1.03
N SER A 309 6.19 -6.06 2.04
CA SER A 309 5.88 -5.59 3.38
C SER A 309 5.53 -4.09 3.41
N ARG A 310 6.23 -3.25 2.64
CA ARG A 310 5.91 -1.82 2.53
C ARG A 310 4.57 -1.58 1.86
N PHE A 311 4.25 -2.33 0.81
CA PHE A 311 2.93 -2.28 0.18
C PHE A 311 1.80 -2.63 1.17
N SER A 312 1.96 -3.71 1.94
CA SER A 312 0.97 -4.09 2.96
C SER A 312 0.82 -3.03 4.05
N SER A 313 1.94 -2.49 4.55
CA SER A 313 1.93 -1.46 5.60
C SER A 313 1.31 -0.15 5.11
N TYR A 314 1.56 0.22 3.86
CA TYR A 314 0.98 1.40 3.22
C TYR A 314 -0.53 1.25 3.05
N THR A 315 -0.98 0.07 2.62
CA THR A 315 -2.40 -0.29 2.51
C THR A 315 -3.10 -0.20 3.87
N GLU A 316 -2.48 -0.75 4.92
CA GLU A 316 -3.05 -0.70 6.28
C GLU A 316 -3.14 0.74 6.81
N SER A 317 -2.13 1.59 6.56
CA SER A 317 -2.18 3.01 6.96
C SER A 317 -3.35 3.77 6.32
N LEU A 318 -3.65 3.50 5.04
CA LEU A 318 -4.82 4.08 4.36
C LEU A 318 -6.14 3.54 4.93
N LEU A 319 -6.21 2.23 5.20
CA LEU A 319 -7.37 1.61 5.85
C LEU A 319 -7.61 2.19 7.25
N ASP A 320 -6.58 2.40 8.04
CA ASP A 320 -6.69 2.99 9.37
C ASP A 320 -7.18 4.43 9.33
N THR A 321 -6.73 5.19 8.32
CA THR A 321 -7.25 6.53 8.02
C THR A 321 -8.76 6.47 7.73
N ALA A 322 -9.19 5.60 6.83
CA ALA A 322 -10.61 5.43 6.49
C ALA A 322 -11.45 4.99 7.70
N ARG A 323 -10.98 4.01 8.48
CA ARG A 323 -11.65 3.52 9.71
C ARG A 323 -11.80 4.64 10.73
N ASN A 324 -10.75 5.44 10.96
CA ASN A 324 -10.77 6.55 11.90
C ASN A 324 -11.81 7.61 11.49
N ARG A 325 -11.85 7.94 10.20
CA ARG A 325 -12.81 8.93 9.65
C ARG A 325 -14.25 8.44 9.70
N VAL A 326 -14.52 7.17 9.36
CA VAL A 326 -15.84 6.56 9.53
C VAL A 326 -16.29 6.60 10.99
N LYS A 327 -15.40 6.31 11.94
CA LYS A 327 -15.67 6.41 13.39
C LYS A 327 -16.00 7.84 13.82
N LYS A 328 -15.27 8.84 13.30
CA LYS A 328 -15.51 10.28 13.54
C LYS A 328 -16.71 10.83 12.76
N LYS A 329 -17.36 10.01 11.91
CA LYS A 329 -18.43 10.39 10.98
C LYS A 329 -18.01 11.49 9.99
N SER A 330 -16.72 11.58 9.72
CA SER A 330 -16.17 12.43 8.66
C SER A 330 -16.38 11.75 7.30
N GLY A 331 -16.33 12.52 6.21
CA GLY A 331 -16.24 11.96 4.85
C GLY A 331 -14.87 11.31 4.59
N PRO A 332 -14.57 10.87 3.37
CA PRO A 332 -13.25 10.39 2.97
C PRO A 332 -12.14 11.40 3.31
N TRP A 333 -10.90 10.91 3.46
CA TRP A 333 -9.74 11.79 3.55
C TRP A 333 -9.48 12.41 2.18
N VAL A 334 -9.14 13.70 2.17
CA VAL A 334 -8.87 14.45 0.94
C VAL A 334 -7.43 14.91 1.01
N THR A 335 -6.62 14.45 0.06
CA THR A 335 -5.25 14.94 -0.10
C THR A 335 -5.31 16.38 -0.62
N PRO A 336 -4.56 17.33 -0.03
CA PRO A 336 -4.49 18.71 -0.52
C PRO A 336 -4.06 18.78 -1.97
N SER A 337 -4.65 19.72 -2.73
CA SER A 337 -4.36 19.91 -4.16
C SER A 337 -2.93 20.36 -4.45
N ASP A 338 -2.28 20.98 -3.46
CA ASP A 338 -0.87 21.39 -3.53
C ASP A 338 0.11 20.26 -3.14
N SER A 339 -0.39 19.04 -2.93
CA SER A 339 0.40 17.87 -2.54
C SER A 339 1.20 18.05 -1.25
N SER A 340 0.70 18.87 -0.32
CA SER A 340 1.30 19.14 1.00
C SER A 340 1.72 17.90 1.81
N HIS A 341 1.06 16.76 1.60
CA HIS A 341 1.36 15.51 2.32
C HIS A 341 2.32 14.58 1.56
N CYS A 342 2.77 14.97 0.37
CA CYS A 342 3.68 14.23 -0.50
C CYS A 342 4.86 15.14 -0.87
N PRO A 343 5.82 15.34 0.06
CA PRO A 343 6.89 16.32 -0.11
C PRO A 343 7.77 16.05 -1.34
N GLU A 344 7.95 14.79 -1.72
CA GLU A 344 8.69 14.41 -2.93
C GLU A 344 8.01 14.87 -4.23
N LEU A 345 6.68 14.95 -4.24
CA LEU A 345 5.89 15.44 -5.37
C LEU A 345 5.83 16.96 -5.37
N ARG A 346 5.56 17.57 -4.20
CA ARG A 346 5.53 19.04 -4.06
C ARG A 346 6.86 19.68 -4.45
N ALA A 347 7.98 19.09 -4.04
CA ALA A 347 9.32 19.56 -4.41
C ALA A 347 9.55 19.57 -5.93
N LEU A 348 8.85 18.73 -6.71
CA LEU A 348 8.93 18.72 -8.17
C LEU A 348 7.98 19.75 -8.79
N MET A 349 6.77 19.89 -8.24
CA MET A 349 5.80 20.90 -8.68
C MET A 349 6.39 22.31 -8.54
N GLU A 350 6.98 22.65 -7.40
CA GLU A 350 7.60 23.98 -7.20
C GLU A 350 8.79 24.22 -8.16
N LYS A 351 9.64 23.21 -8.40
CA LYS A 351 10.75 23.33 -9.39
C LYS A 351 10.25 23.57 -10.82
N SER A 352 9.11 22.99 -11.19
CA SER A 352 8.50 23.21 -12.50
C SER A 352 7.90 24.61 -12.66
N GLU A 353 7.40 25.21 -11.58
CA GLU A 353 6.87 26.57 -11.57
C GLU A 353 7.97 27.65 -11.62
N GLU A 354 9.18 27.33 -11.13
CA GLU A 354 10.36 28.21 -11.20
C GLU A 354 11.00 28.33 -12.60
N SER A 355 10.56 27.57 -13.60
CA SER A 355 11.05 27.64 -14.99
C SER A 355 9.90 28.01 -15.95
N PRO A 356 9.93 29.13 -16.72
CA PRO A 356 11.11 29.82 -17.29
C PRO A 356 11.22 31.31 -16.88
N SER A 357 12.39 31.71 -16.38
CA SER A 357 12.80 33.11 -16.44
C SER A 357 13.50 33.36 -17.78
N ASP A 358 12.94 34.28 -18.57
CA ASP A 358 13.46 34.73 -19.85
C ASP A 358 14.86 35.35 -19.71
N GLU A 359 15.91 34.54 -19.89
CA GLU A 359 17.16 35.04 -20.48
C GLU A 359 17.01 35.08 -22.01
N ALA A 360 16.07 35.90 -22.47
CA ALA A 360 15.92 36.26 -23.88
C ALA A 360 15.48 37.73 -23.97
N GLY A 361 16.36 38.67 -23.61
CA GLY A 361 16.07 40.08 -23.85
C GLY A 361 16.94 41.10 -23.13
N ALA A 362 18.24 41.18 -23.46
CA ALA A 362 18.99 42.44 -23.38
C ALA A 362 20.29 42.36 -24.20
N GLY A 363 20.15 42.06 -25.48
CA GLY A 363 21.14 42.40 -26.51
C GLY A 363 20.45 43.32 -27.52
N GLY A 364 20.54 44.63 -27.28
CA GLY A 364 19.99 45.69 -28.14
C GLY A 364 20.73 46.99 -27.91
#